data_AF-A0A925H5R2-F1
#
_entry.id   AF-A0A925H5R2-F1
#
_cell.length_a   1.000
_cell.length_b   1.000
_cell.length_c   1.000
_cell.angle_alpha   90.00
_cell.angle_beta   90.00
_cell.angle_gamma   90.00
#
_symmetry.space_group_name_H-M   'P 1'
#
loop_
_entity.id
_entity.type
_entity.pdbx_description
1 polymer ?
#
loop_
_entity_poly.entity_id
_entity_poly.type
_entity_poly.pdbx_seq_one_letter_code
_entity_poly.pdbx_strand_id
1 'polypeptide(L)'
;MSFPISQRQIWKPLLLAAVVAFVYWSVLARLGRFWWDDENYSHGLLMPFIIGYILWTERGRLAAIEKRPRALLGATAVVAALLALWAGTAGAELFVQRTSLIVLLAGVTIYFWGWRLLGALLVPFVLLALAIPVPTIIFNKVAFPLQLFASRCAVWVMRLFDIPVLREGNIIELFPLGSTTTKKLEVVEACSGIRSLMTLVTLA
;
A
#
# COMPACT_ATOMS: atom_id res chain seq x y z
N MET A 1 25.88 -3.83 23.09
CA MET A 1 25.39 -4.30 24.40
C MET A 1 24.16 -5.15 24.16
N SER A 2 24.31 -6.45 24.39
CA SER A 2 23.44 -7.55 24.00
C SER A 2 22.11 -7.51 24.74
N PHE A 3 21.02 -7.76 24.02
CA PHE A 3 19.76 -8.14 24.60
C PHE A 3 19.96 -9.29 25.59
N PRO A 4 19.46 -9.23 26.83
CA PRO A 4 19.16 -10.44 27.57
C PRO A 4 17.79 -10.95 27.07
N ILE A 5 17.63 -11.16 25.77
CA ILE A 5 16.63 -12.12 25.34
C ILE A 5 17.27 -13.44 25.73
N SER A 6 16.92 -13.96 26.90
CA SER A 6 17.24 -15.33 27.26
C SER A 6 16.96 -16.19 26.03
N GLN A 7 17.97 -16.89 25.50
CA GLN A 7 17.87 -17.70 24.27
C GLN A 7 16.62 -18.60 24.25
N ARG A 8 16.06 -18.91 25.42
CA ARG A 8 14.82 -19.68 25.60
C ARG A 8 13.53 -18.94 25.23
N GLN A 9 13.52 -17.62 25.05
CA GLN A 9 12.31 -16.83 24.77
C GLN A 9 12.15 -16.35 23.32
N ILE A 10 13.15 -16.50 22.45
CA ILE A 10 13.08 -16.12 21.01
C ILE A 10 12.03 -16.94 20.26
N TRP A 11 11.78 -18.17 20.70
CA TRP A 11 10.82 -19.09 20.06
C TRP A 11 9.38 -18.56 20.06
N LYS A 12 8.98 -17.78 21.09
CA LYS A 12 7.61 -17.24 21.19
C LYS A 12 7.28 -16.23 20.07
N PRO A 13 8.07 -15.14 19.87
CA PRO A 13 7.81 -14.22 18.76
C PRO A 13 8.03 -14.87 17.40
N LEU A 14 8.97 -15.81 17.27
CA LEU A 14 9.19 -16.56 16.03
C LEU A 14 7.95 -17.41 15.66
N LEU A 15 7.41 -18.15 16.64
CA LEU A 15 6.21 -18.95 16.45
C LEU A 15 4.99 -18.08 16.12
N LEU A 16 4.84 -16.94 16.80
CA LEU A 16 3.77 -15.99 16.48
C LEU A 16 3.90 -15.45 15.06
N ALA A 17 5.11 -15.05 14.64
CA ALA A 17 5.36 -14.60 13.27
C ALA A 17 5.05 -15.69 12.24
N ALA A 18 5.43 -16.94 12.52
CA ALA A 18 5.13 -18.09 11.66
C ALA A 18 3.63 -18.35 11.54
N VAL A 19 2.88 -18.27 12.65
CA VAL A 19 1.42 -18.42 12.64
C VAL A 19 0.76 -17.29 11.84
N VAL A 20 1.17 -16.04 12.04
CA VAL A 20 0.64 -14.91 11.26
C VAL A 20 0.96 -15.09 9.77
N ALA A 21 2.19 -15.46 9.42
CA ALA A 21 2.59 -15.71 8.04
C ALA A 21 1.80 -16.85 7.39
N PHE A 22 1.50 -17.91 8.14
CA PHE A 22 0.68 -19.03 7.66
C PHE A 22 -0.77 -18.60 7.43
N VAL A 23 -1.42 -17.95 8.41
CA VAL A 23 -2.82 -17.50 8.29
C VAL A 23 -2.98 -16.47 7.17
N TYR A 24 -2.00 -15.57 6.99
CA TYR A 24 -2.03 -14.53 5.96
C TYR A 24 -1.28 -14.91 4.68
N TRP A 25 -0.89 -16.17 4.50
CA TRP A 25 -0.06 -16.59 3.36
C TRP A 25 -0.65 -16.19 2.01
N SER A 26 -1.96 -16.40 1.83
CA SER A 26 -2.66 -16.04 0.60
C SER A 26 -2.65 -14.54 0.34
N VAL A 27 -2.80 -13.72 1.39
CA VAL A 27 -2.77 -12.25 1.33
C VAL A 27 -1.37 -11.78 0.98
N LEU A 28 -0.35 -12.28 1.69
CA LEU A 28 1.06 -11.92 1.47
C LEU A 28 1.53 -12.32 0.07
N ALA A 29 1.19 -13.52 -0.42
CA ALA A 29 1.57 -13.97 -1.75
C ALA A 29 0.87 -13.19 -2.87
N ARG A 30 -0.39 -12.77 -2.68
CA ARG A 30 -1.09 -11.88 -3.62
C ARG A 30 -0.52 -10.46 -3.57
N LEU A 31 -0.18 -9.96 -2.39
CA LEU A 31 0.39 -8.63 -2.21
C LEU A 31 1.80 -8.55 -2.82
N GLY A 32 2.64 -9.55 -2.60
CA GLY A 32 3.98 -9.64 -3.20
C GLY A 32 3.95 -9.71 -4.72
N ARG A 33 3.03 -10.50 -5.31
CA ARG A 33 2.81 -10.51 -6.76
C ARG A 33 2.34 -9.16 -7.27
N PHE A 34 1.40 -8.52 -6.57
CA PHE A 34 0.92 -7.20 -6.94
C PHE A 34 2.04 -6.15 -6.96
N TRP A 35 2.93 -6.16 -5.96
CA TRP A 35 4.09 -5.26 -5.96
C TRP A 35 5.10 -5.58 -7.06
N TRP A 36 5.18 -6.82 -7.51
CA TRP A 36 6.09 -7.23 -8.58
C TRP A 36 5.55 -6.87 -9.96
N ASP A 37 4.25 -7.08 -10.18
CA ASP A 37 3.62 -6.96 -11.50
C ASP A 37 3.15 -5.52 -11.78
N ASP A 38 2.76 -4.75 -10.76
CA ASP A 38 2.24 -3.39 -10.91
C ASP A 38 3.34 -2.35 -10.67
N GLU A 39 3.72 -1.65 -11.74
CA GLU A 39 4.73 -0.61 -11.73
C GLU A 39 4.40 0.59 -10.81
N ASN A 40 3.11 0.83 -10.54
CA ASN A 40 2.69 1.90 -9.65
C ASN A 40 2.94 1.55 -8.18
N TYR A 41 3.02 0.27 -7.85
CA TYR A 41 3.18 -0.26 -6.50
C TYR A 41 4.50 -0.99 -6.25
N SER A 42 5.47 -0.91 -7.17
CA SER A 42 6.77 -1.54 -7.03
C SER A 42 7.56 -1.08 -5.80
N HIS A 43 7.29 0.14 -5.31
CA HIS A 43 7.86 0.64 -4.06
C HIS A 43 7.49 -0.21 -2.84
N GLY A 44 6.38 -0.95 -2.90
CA GLY A 44 5.93 -1.87 -1.85
C GLY A 44 6.91 -3.00 -1.56
N LEU A 45 7.73 -3.43 -2.54
CA LEU A 45 8.78 -4.44 -2.32
C LEU A 45 9.86 -3.99 -1.33
N LEU A 46 10.16 -2.69 -1.29
CA LEU A 46 11.20 -2.12 -0.43
C LEU A 46 10.68 -1.88 1.01
N MET A 47 9.37 -1.73 1.18
CA MET A 47 8.76 -1.36 2.46
C MET A 47 9.05 -2.35 3.60
N PRO A 48 8.98 -3.69 3.43
CA PRO A 48 9.36 -4.64 4.48
C PRO A 48 10.81 -4.46 4.96
N PHE A 49 11.74 -4.13 4.06
CA PHE A 49 13.15 -3.91 4.41
C PHE A 49 13.32 -2.62 5.20
N ILE A 50 12.65 -1.53 4.78
CA ILE A 50 12.69 -0.24 5.49
C ILE A 50 12.09 -0.41 6.89
N ILE A 51 10.94 -1.06 7.01
CA ILE A 51 10.30 -1.35 8.30
C ILE A 51 11.24 -2.17 9.19
N GLY A 52 11.85 -3.24 8.64
CA GLY A 52 12.82 -4.05 9.36
C GLY A 52 14.03 -3.24 9.86
N TYR A 53 14.55 -2.34 9.02
CA TYR A 53 15.65 -1.44 9.38
C TYR A 53 15.27 -0.46 10.49
N ILE A 54 14.10 0.18 10.40
CA ILE A 54 13.60 1.09 11.45
C ILE A 54 13.44 0.33 12.77
N LEU A 55 12.82 -0.85 12.75
CA LEU A 55 12.67 -1.69 13.94
C LEU A 55 14.02 -2.09 14.54
N TRP A 56 15.02 -2.36 13.70
CA TRP A 56 16.38 -2.68 14.15
C TRP A 56 17.10 -1.48 14.75
N THR A 57 16.99 -0.29 14.15
CA THR A 57 17.64 0.92 14.65
C THR A 57 16.98 1.40 15.96
N GLU A 58 15.65 1.38 16.01
CA GLU A 58 14.86 1.84 17.17
C GLU A 58 14.75 0.81 18.30
N ARG A 59 15.34 -0.39 18.13
CA ARG A 59 15.20 -1.52 19.07
C ARG A 59 15.54 -1.17 20.53
N GLY A 60 16.52 -0.28 20.75
CA GLY A 60 16.91 0.18 22.08
C GLY A 60 15.83 1.03 22.73
N ARG A 61 15.28 2.00 21.98
CA ARG A 61 14.16 2.85 22.42
C ARG A 61 12.91 2.01 22.68
N LEU A 62 12.59 1.08 21.78
CA LEU A 62 11.42 0.19 21.91
C LEU A 62 11.52 -0.74 23.14
N ALA A 63 12.72 -1.19 23.48
CA ALA A 63 12.96 -2.04 24.65
C ALA A 63 12.82 -1.29 25.99
N ALA A 64 13.08 0.02 26.00
CA ALA A 64 12.98 0.86 27.20
C ALA A 64 11.53 1.24 27.56
N ILE A 65 10.56 1.00 26.67
CA ILE A 65 9.15 1.33 26.91
C ILE A 65 8.55 0.39 27.95
N GLU A 66 7.93 0.96 28.98
CA GLU A 66 7.16 0.20 29.96
C GLU A 66 6.05 -0.63 29.30
N LYS A 67 6.10 -1.94 29.49
CA LYS A 67 5.06 -2.86 29.02
C LYS A 67 3.82 -2.71 29.89
N ARG A 68 2.72 -2.24 29.31
CA ARG A 68 1.40 -2.16 29.97
C ARG A 68 0.37 -2.91 29.11
N PRO A 69 0.42 -4.25 29.12
CA PRO A 69 -0.42 -5.06 28.23
C PRO A 69 -1.90 -4.81 28.51
N ARG A 70 -2.68 -4.69 27.43
CA ARG A 70 -4.15 -4.60 27.52
C ARG A 70 -4.75 -5.81 26.81
N ALA A 71 -4.70 -6.96 27.49
CA ALA A 71 -5.05 -8.26 26.91
C ALA A 71 -6.48 -8.29 26.32
N LEU A 72 -7.47 -7.73 27.01
CA LEU A 72 -8.86 -7.70 26.50
C LEU A 72 -8.97 -6.90 25.19
N LEU A 73 -8.41 -5.68 25.14
CA LEU A 73 -8.45 -4.83 23.94
C LEU A 73 -7.61 -5.41 22.79
N GLY A 74 -6.45 -5.99 23.11
CA GLY A 74 -5.63 -6.66 22.12
C GLY A 74 -6.32 -7.89 21.53
N ALA A 75 -6.97 -8.70 22.39
CA ALA A 75 -7.71 -9.88 21.97
C ALA A 75 -8.93 -9.53 21.12
N THR A 76 -9.70 -8.51 21.49
CA THR A 76 -10.84 -8.05 20.68
C THR A 76 -10.38 -7.53 19.32
N ALA A 77 -9.28 -6.78 19.26
CA ALA A 77 -8.68 -6.32 18.01
C ALA A 77 -8.21 -7.49 17.12
N VAL A 78 -7.58 -8.52 17.71
CA VAL A 78 -7.16 -9.72 16.97
C VAL A 78 -8.37 -10.48 16.44
N VAL A 79 -9.41 -10.69 17.25
CA VAL A 79 -10.64 -11.37 16.80
C VAL A 79 -11.31 -10.56 15.69
N ALA A 80 -11.41 -9.24 15.83
CA ALA A 80 -11.96 -8.37 14.79
C ALA A 80 -11.15 -8.45 13.49
N ALA A 81 -9.82 -8.50 13.57
CA ALA A 81 -8.95 -8.67 12.40
C ALA A 81 -9.17 -10.02 11.71
N LEU A 82 -9.32 -11.11 12.46
CA LEU A 82 -9.59 -12.44 11.88
C LEU A 82 -10.99 -12.51 11.25
N LEU A 83 -12.00 -11.88 11.87
CA LEU A 83 -13.34 -11.75 11.29
C LEU A 83 -13.31 -10.91 10.01
N ALA A 84 -12.54 -9.81 9.99
CA ALA A 84 -12.34 -9.00 8.79
C ALA A 84 -11.61 -9.78 7.69
N LEU A 85 -10.59 -10.58 8.03
CA LEU A 85 -9.93 -11.47 7.08
C LEU A 85 -10.94 -12.45 6.48
N TRP A 86 -11.75 -13.11 7.32
CA TRP A 86 -12.78 -14.04 6.87
C TRP A 86 -13.86 -13.37 6.01
N ALA A 87 -14.36 -12.20 6.42
CA ALA A 87 -15.33 -11.43 5.65
C ALA A 87 -14.75 -10.98 4.31
N GLY A 88 -13.49 -10.55 4.30
CA GLY A 88 -12.78 -10.15 3.09
C GLY A 88 -12.52 -11.33 2.15
N THR A 89 -12.24 -12.53 2.65
CA THR A 89 -12.12 -13.72 1.80
C THR A 89 -13.48 -14.18 1.26
N ALA A 90 -14.53 -14.18 2.09
CA ALA A 90 -15.89 -14.52 1.69
C ALA A 90 -16.46 -13.54 0.65
N GLY A 91 -16.18 -12.24 0.81
CA GLY A 91 -16.61 -11.17 -0.11
C GLY A 91 -15.66 -10.93 -1.29
N ALA A 92 -14.59 -11.71 -1.43
CA ALA A 92 -13.53 -11.51 -2.43
C ALA A 92 -12.89 -10.10 -2.42
N GLU A 93 -12.95 -9.40 -1.27
CA GLU A 93 -12.49 -8.02 -1.12
C GLU A 93 -11.04 -7.98 -0.61
N LEU A 94 -10.10 -7.78 -1.53
CA LEU A 94 -8.66 -7.79 -1.23
C LEU A 94 -8.24 -6.67 -0.28
N PHE A 95 -8.87 -5.50 -0.35
CA PHE A 95 -8.48 -4.37 0.50
C PHE A 95 -8.79 -4.66 1.97
N VAL A 96 -9.95 -5.25 2.26
CA VAL A 96 -10.34 -5.66 3.63
C VAL A 96 -9.39 -6.75 4.16
N GLN A 97 -9.03 -7.74 3.33
CA GLN A 97 -8.06 -8.76 3.72
C GLN A 97 -6.69 -8.15 4.09
N ARG A 98 -6.16 -7.23 3.27
CA ARG A 98 -4.86 -6.58 3.50
C ARG A 98 -4.87 -5.68 4.73
N THR A 99 -5.92 -4.85 4.88
CA THR A 99 -6.06 -3.96 6.05
C THR A 99 -6.24 -4.74 7.36
N SER A 100 -6.88 -5.92 7.30
CA SER A 100 -6.99 -6.79 8.47
C SER A 100 -5.63 -7.23 9.04
N LEU A 101 -4.59 -7.38 8.20
CA LEU A 101 -3.23 -7.69 8.65
C LEU A 101 -2.66 -6.59 9.55
N ILE A 102 -2.90 -5.33 9.20
CA ILE A 102 -2.47 -4.17 9.99
C ILE A 102 -3.16 -4.18 11.35
N VAL A 103 -4.48 -4.39 11.36
CA VAL A 103 -5.27 -4.46 12.59
C VAL A 103 -4.81 -5.64 13.47
N LEU A 104 -4.49 -6.79 12.87
CA LEU A 104 -3.94 -7.94 13.58
C LEU A 104 -2.62 -7.61 14.26
N LEU A 105 -1.67 -7.02 13.53
CA LEU A 105 -0.36 -6.65 14.07
C LEU A 105 -0.47 -5.57 15.16
N ALA A 106 -1.40 -4.62 15.01
CA ALA A 106 -1.70 -3.63 16.04
C ALA A 106 -2.31 -4.29 17.29
N GLY A 107 -3.26 -5.20 17.11
CA GLY A 107 -3.90 -5.98 18.18
C GLY A 107 -2.91 -6.83 18.96
N VAL A 108 -2.02 -7.54 18.26
CA VAL A 108 -0.90 -8.30 18.86
C VAL A 108 0.02 -7.38 19.67
N THR A 109 0.36 -6.21 19.13
CA THR A 109 1.20 -5.21 19.80
C THR A 109 0.54 -4.73 21.11
N ILE A 110 -0.75 -4.39 21.06
CA ILE A 110 -1.54 -3.96 22.23
C ILE A 110 -1.67 -5.11 23.27
N TYR A 111 -1.86 -6.34 22.80
CA TYR A 111 -2.03 -7.52 23.65
C TYR A 111 -0.80 -7.75 24.54
N PHE A 112 0.40 -7.71 23.96
CA PHE A 112 1.65 -8.04 24.66
C PHE A 112 2.36 -6.84 25.30
N TRP A 113 2.28 -5.65 24.70
CA TRP A 113 3.04 -4.46 25.15
C TRP A 113 2.15 -3.25 25.47
N GLY A 114 0.96 -3.14 24.87
CA GLY A 114 0.02 -2.05 25.09
C GLY A 114 0.15 -0.88 24.12
N TRP A 115 -0.70 0.14 24.31
CA TRP A 115 -0.81 1.31 23.41
C TRP A 115 0.47 2.14 23.26
N ARG A 116 1.30 2.18 24.30
CA ARG A 116 2.56 2.96 24.27
C ARG A 116 3.52 2.45 23.21
N LEU A 117 3.62 1.12 23.06
CA LEU A 117 4.46 0.54 22.00
C LEU A 117 3.85 0.78 20.63
N LEU A 118 2.52 0.71 20.49
CA LEU A 118 1.85 1.02 19.23
C LEU A 118 2.16 2.45 18.75
N GLY A 119 2.10 3.43 19.66
CA GLY A 119 2.49 4.81 19.34
C GLY A 119 3.96 4.95 18.95
N ALA A 120 4.86 4.20 19.59
CA ALA A 120 6.27 4.17 19.21
C ALA A 120 6.53 3.49 17.85
N LEU A 121 5.61 2.64 17.41
CA LEU A 121 5.61 1.93 16.12
C LEU A 121 4.75 2.64 15.05
N LEU A 122 4.26 3.84 15.30
CA LEU A 122 3.38 4.56 14.38
C LEU A 122 3.98 4.65 12.98
N VAL A 123 5.27 5.00 12.86
CA VAL A 123 5.97 5.11 11.58
C VAL A 123 5.96 3.77 10.82
N PRO A 124 6.42 2.63 11.39
CA PRO A 124 6.27 1.31 10.78
C PRO A 124 4.84 0.96 10.33
N PHE A 125 3.83 1.28 11.14
CA PHE A 125 2.43 0.99 10.81
C PHE A 125 1.92 1.87 9.66
N VAL A 126 2.31 3.14 9.60
CA VAL A 126 1.98 4.05 8.50
C VAL A 126 2.64 3.59 7.20
N LEU A 127 3.93 3.21 7.24
CA LEU A 127 4.64 2.67 6.07
C LEU A 127 3.98 1.37 5.58
N LEU A 128 3.56 0.50 6.50
CA LEU A 128 2.85 -0.73 6.14
C LEU A 128 1.48 -0.43 5.50
N ALA A 129 0.74 0.55 6.03
CA ALA A 129 -0.53 1.01 5.45
C ALA A 129 -0.35 1.57 4.05
N LEU A 130 0.71 2.34 3.83
CA LEU A 130 1.03 2.92 2.54
C LEU A 130 1.47 1.87 1.51
N ALA A 131 2.11 0.78 1.96
CA ALA A 131 2.46 -0.34 1.10
C ALA A 131 1.24 -1.14 0.60
N ILE A 132 0.05 -0.96 1.21
CA ILE A 132 -1.18 -1.63 0.77
C ILE A 132 -1.78 -0.89 -0.43
N PRO A 133 -2.01 -1.57 -1.56
CA PRO A 133 -2.65 -0.94 -2.71
C PRO A 133 -4.06 -0.49 -2.37
N VAL A 134 -4.37 0.77 -2.68
CA VAL A 134 -5.73 1.29 -2.54
C VAL A 134 -6.67 0.59 -3.54
N PRO A 135 -7.97 0.51 -3.24
CA PRO A 135 -8.96 -0.03 -4.15
C PRO A 135 -8.91 0.65 -5.52
N THR A 136 -8.94 -0.12 -6.59
CA THR A 136 -8.92 0.37 -7.98
C THR A 136 -10.02 1.38 -8.26
N ILE A 137 -11.17 1.26 -7.60
CA ILE A 137 -12.27 2.23 -7.71
C ILE A 137 -11.85 3.63 -7.26
N ILE A 138 -11.10 3.72 -6.16
CA ILE A 138 -10.59 5.00 -5.64
C ILE A 138 -9.47 5.50 -6.54
N PHE A 139 -8.58 4.61 -6.96
CA PHE A 139 -7.48 4.92 -7.86
C PHE A 139 -7.99 5.52 -9.19
N ASN A 140 -8.92 4.84 -9.85
CA ASN A 140 -9.52 5.26 -11.12
C ASN A 140 -10.27 6.59 -11.00
N LYS A 141 -10.91 6.85 -9.84
CA LYS A 141 -11.57 8.15 -9.57
C LYS A 141 -10.59 9.32 -9.56
N VAL A 142 -9.32 9.09 -9.25
CA VAL A 142 -8.27 10.12 -9.26
C VAL A 142 -7.58 10.15 -10.62
N ALA A 143 -7.25 8.98 -11.17
CA ALA A 143 -6.54 8.86 -12.43
C ALA A 143 -7.32 9.43 -13.61
N PHE A 144 -8.62 9.13 -13.71
CA PHE A 144 -9.42 9.49 -14.86
C PHE A 144 -9.59 11.02 -15.05
N PRO A 145 -9.91 11.82 -14.02
CA PRO A 145 -9.87 13.28 -14.13
C PRO A 145 -8.50 13.82 -14.58
N LEU A 146 -7.43 13.20 -14.11
CA LEU A 146 -6.06 13.59 -14.43
C LEU A 146 -5.71 13.26 -15.90
N GLN A 147 -6.16 12.11 -16.42
CA GLN A 147 -6.10 11.77 -17.86
C GLN A 147 -6.93 12.75 -18.71
N LEU A 148 -8.13 13.13 -18.26
CA LEU A 148 -8.96 14.13 -18.93
C LEU A 148 -8.32 15.52 -18.93
N PHE A 149 -7.52 15.85 -17.92
CA PHE A 149 -6.75 17.09 -17.88
C PHE A 149 -5.56 17.02 -18.84
N ALA A 150 -4.76 15.95 -18.77
CA ALA A 150 -3.63 15.72 -19.64
C ALA A 150 -4.02 15.73 -21.13
N SER A 151 -5.13 15.06 -21.49
CA SER A 151 -5.67 15.08 -22.86
C SER A 151 -6.11 16.48 -23.31
N ARG A 152 -6.65 17.33 -22.44
CA ARG A 152 -6.96 18.74 -22.78
C ARG A 152 -5.71 19.52 -23.09
N CYS A 153 -4.70 19.41 -22.22
CA CYS A 153 -3.42 20.10 -22.41
C CYS A 153 -2.75 19.65 -23.72
N ALA A 154 -2.72 18.34 -23.99
CA ALA A 154 -2.16 17.78 -25.22
C ALA A 154 -2.87 18.31 -26.47
N VAL A 155 -4.21 18.31 -26.49
CA VAL A 155 -5.02 18.84 -27.60
C VAL A 155 -4.83 20.35 -27.77
N TRP A 156 -4.73 21.09 -26.67
CA TRP A 156 -4.49 22.54 -26.70
C TRP A 156 -3.15 22.86 -27.37
N VAL A 157 -2.09 22.14 -27.00
CA VAL A 157 -0.77 22.27 -27.64
C VAL A 157 -0.83 21.87 -29.11
N MET A 158 -1.46 20.75 -29.46
CA MET A 158 -1.58 20.31 -30.87
C MET A 158 -2.32 21.32 -31.75
N ARG A 159 -3.38 21.95 -31.23
CA ARG A 159 -4.10 23.02 -31.93
C ARG A 159 -3.27 24.28 -32.11
N LEU A 160 -2.36 24.59 -31.20
CA LEU A 160 -1.44 25.72 -31.33
C LEU A 160 -0.49 25.55 -32.54
N PHE A 161 -0.21 24.30 -32.93
CA PHE A 161 0.60 23.96 -34.11
C PHE A 161 -0.27 23.64 -35.35
N ASP A 162 -1.54 24.05 -35.36
CA ASP A 162 -2.50 23.81 -36.46
C ASP A 162 -2.65 22.33 -36.86
N ILE A 163 -2.44 21.41 -35.93
CA ILE A 163 -2.67 19.98 -36.16
C ILE A 163 -4.17 19.69 -35.95
N PRO A 164 -4.90 19.18 -36.95
CA PRO A 164 -6.32 18.87 -36.81
C PRO A 164 -6.51 17.66 -35.88
N VAL A 165 -7.15 17.92 -34.74
CA VAL A 165 -7.36 16.93 -33.67
C VAL A 165 -8.78 16.99 -33.09
N LEU A 166 -9.36 15.82 -32.87
CA LEU A 166 -10.63 15.61 -32.18
C LEU A 166 -10.36 14.88 -30.86
N ARG A 167 -11.07 15.25 -29.80
CA ARG A 167 -10.90 14.64 -28.47
C ARG A 167 -12.22 14.06 -27.98
N GLU A 168 -12.21 12.78 -27.68
CA GLU A 168 -13.31 12.04 -27.06
C GLU A 168 -12.84 11.47 -25.71
N GLY A 169 -13.11 12.20 -24.63
CA GLY A 169 -12.63 11.80 -23.30
C GLY A 169 -11.09 11.82 -23.20
N ASN A 170 -10.50 10.66 -22.92
CA ASN A 170 -9.04 10.44 -22.89
C ASN A 170 -8.47 9.96 -24.24
N ILE A 171 -9.32 9.76 -25.26
CA ILE A 171 -8.92 9.40 -26.62
C ILE A 171 -8.76 10.67 -27.46
N ILE A 172 -7.65 10.76 -28.17
CA ILE A 172 -7.30 11.85 -29.08
C ILE A 172 -7.18 11.26 -30.48
N GLU A 173 -8.06 11.68 -31.38
CA GLU A 173 -7.98 11.33 -32.79
C GLU A 173 -7.29 12.47 -33.54
N LEU A 174 -6.23 12.13 -34.26
CA LEU A 174 -5.41 13.10 -34.96
C LEU A 174 -5.27 12.73 -36.43
N PHE A 175 -5.27 13.77 -37.26
CA PHE A 175 -5.10 13.66 -38.71
C PHE A 175 -3.78 14.36 -39.10
N PRO A 176 -2.67 13.62 -39.24
CA PRO A 176 -1.37 14.22 -39.53
C PRO A 176 -1.33 14.90 -40.91
N LEU A 177 -0.68 16.05 -41.00
CA LEU A 177 -0.44 16.76 -42.26
C LEU A 177 0.33 15.85 -43.24
N GLY A 178 -0.29 15.56 -44.39
CA GLY A 178 0.29 14.68 -45.43
C GLY A 178 0.01 13.19 -45.27
N SER A 179 -0.83 12.78 -44.31
CA SER A 179 -1.29 11.38 -44.17
C SER A 179 -2.74 11.22 -44.59
N THR A 180 -3.10 10.08 -45.18
CA THR A 180 -4.49 9.71 -45.53
C THR A 180 -5.19 8.90 -44.43
N THR A 181 -4.54 8.68 -43.28
CA THR A 181 -5.07 7.81 -42.21
C THR A 181 -5.15 8.54 -40.88
N THR A 182 -6.33 8.53 -40.25
CA THR A 182 -6.54 9.00 -38.87
C THR A 182 -5.83 8.07 -37.89
N LYS A 183 -5.09 8.63 -36.94
CA LYS A 183 -4.48 7.88 -35.83
C LYS A 183 -5.26 8.17 -34.55
N LYS A 184 -5.50 7.14 -33.74
CA LYS A 184 -6.10 7.28 -32.42
C LYS A 184 -5.01 7.07 -31.37
N LEU A 185 -4.87 8.04 -30.47
CA LEU A 185 -4.00 7.96 -29.31
C LEU A 185 -4.85 7.97 -28.06
N GLU A 186 -4.61 7.04 -27.15
CA GLU A 186 -5.26 7.04 -25.85
C GLU A 186 -4.27 7.55 -24.80
N VAL A 187 -4.72 8.48 -23.96
CA VAL A 187 -3.99 8.87 -22.76
C VAL A 187 -4.21 7.79 -21.71
N VAL A 188 -3.34 6.79 -21.72
CA VAL A 188 -3.33 5.71 -20.74
C VAL A 188 -2.96 6.24 -19.34
N GLU A 189 -3.32 5.48 -18.31
CA GLU A 189 -3.15 5.87 -16.92
C GLU A 189 -1.72 6.26 -16.52
N ALA A 190 -0.72 5.59 -17.10
CA ALA A 190 0.69 5.91 -16.88
C ALA A 190 1.04 7.35 -17.30
N CYS A 191 0.32 7.93 -18.26
CA CYS A 191 0.52 9.29 -18.76
C CYS A 191 -0.23 10.35 -17.94
N SER A 192 -1.00 9.95 -16.93
CA SER A 192 -1.78 10.87 -16.11
C SER A 192 -0.95 11.62 -15.07
N GLY A 193 0.25 11.13 -14.74
CA GLY A 193 1.08 11.67 -13.66
C GLY A 193 0.72 11.15 -12.26
N ILE A 194 -0.22 10.19 -12.16
CA ILE A 194 -0.62 9.61 -10.87
C ILE A 194 0.54 8.95 -10.12
N ARG A 195 1.54 8.42 -10.85
CA ARG A 195 2.77 7.86 -10.25
C ARG A 195 3.55 8.91 -9.46
N SER A 196 3.69 10.12 -10.00
CA SER A 196 4.36 11.23 -9.31
C SER A 196 3.58 11.69 -8.06
N LEU A 197 2.25 11.63 -8.10
CA LEU A 197 1.43 11.94 -6.92
C LEU A 197 1.63 10.90 -5.81
N MET A 198 1.65 9.61 -6.15
CA MET A 198 1.89 8.54 -5.18
C MET A 198 3.27 8.63 -4.56
N THR A 199 4.32 8.91 -5.34
CA THR A 199 5.67 9.07 -4.80
C THR A 199 5.76 10.29 -3.88
N LEU A 200 5.12 11.41 -4.23
CA LEU A 200 5.10 12.62 -3.40
C LEU A 200 4.39 12.37 -2.06
N VAL A 201 3.24 11.70 -2.07
CA VAL A 201 2.52 11.31 -0.83
C VAL A 201 3.31 10.33 0.01
N THR A 202 4.10 9.46 -0.63
CA THR A 202 4.94 8.49 0.08
C THR A 202 6.15 9.12 0.76
N LEU A 203 6.66 10.22 0.20
CA LEU A 203 7.86 10.90 0.67
C LEU A 203 7.57 12.06 1.64
N ALA A 204 6.37 12.65 1.57
CA ALA A 204 5.93 13.78 2.39
C ALA A 204 5.63 13.38 3.84
#